data_AF-A0A447RH52-F1
#
_entry.id   AF-A0A447RH52-F1
#
_cell.length_a   1.000
_cell.length_b   1.000
_cell.length_c   1.000
_cell.angle_alpha   90.00
_cell.angle_beta   90.00
_cell.angle_gamma   90.00
#
_symmetry.space_group_name_H-M   'P 1'
#
loop_
_entity.id
_entity.type
_entity.pdbx_description
1 polymer ?
#
loop_
_entity_poly.entity_id
_entity_poly.type
_entity_poly.pdbx_seq_one_letter_code
_entity_poly.pdbx_strand_id
1 'polypeptide(L)' 'MYYVRRLRLIDEVPILVENSYIPFATFPWLSVGNLEQSKFNYFKKECHITIIESHRSYTPGAGDP' A
#
# COMPACT_ATOMS: atom_id res chain seq x y z
N MET A 1 0.26 11.03 -9.84
CA MET A 1 -0.18 9.98 -8.90
C MET A 1 0.79 8.82 -9.04
N TYR A 2 1.24 8.21 -7.96
CA TYR A 2 1.92 6.91 -8.04
C TYR A 2 0.88 5.81 -8.18
N TYR A 3 1.11 4.91 -9.14
CA TYR A 3 0.44 3.62 -9.20
C TYR A 3 1.42 2.56 -8.73
N VAL A 4 1.05 1.82 -7.68
CA VAL A 4 1.88 0.78 -7.10
C VAL A 4 1.08 -0.53 -7.08
N ARG A 5 1.60 -1.54 -7.76
CA ARG A 5 1.08 -2.92 -7.73
C ARG A 5 2.07 -3.81 -7.00
N ARG A 6 1.64 -4.49 -5.92
CA ARG A 6 2.48 -5.42 -5.15
C ARG A 6 1.79 -6.75 -4.96
N LEU A 7 2.58 -7.81 -4.97
CA LEU A 7 2.20 -9.11 -4.42
C LEU A 7 2.58 -9.10 -2.93
N ARG A 8 1.62 -9.38 -2.05
CA ARG A 8 1.90 -9.52 -0.61
C ARG A 8 2.04 -10.99 -0.26
N LEU A 9 3.11 -11.30 0.45
CA LEU A 9 3.46 -12.65 0.87
C LEU A 9 3.34 -12.77 2.39
N ILE A 10 2.96 -13.95 2.86
CA ILE A 10 3.11 -14.42 4.25
C ILE A 10 3.82 -15.76 4.16
N ASP A 11 4.93 -15.92 4.87
CA ASP A 11 5.77 -17.14 4.83
C ASP A 11 6.08 -17.59 3.40
N GLU A 12 6.49 -16.64 2.55
CA GLU A 12 6.76 -16.82 1.11
C GLU A 12 5.55 -17.26 0.25
N VAL A 13 4.35 -17.35 0.84
CA VAL A 13 3.12 -17.67 0.13
C VAL A 13 2.40 -16.38 -0.29
N PRO A 14 2.07 -16.19 -1.58
CA PRO A 14 1.32 -15.02 -2.04
C PRO A 14 -0.13 -15.07 -1.57
N ILE A 15 -0.59 -13.99 -0.93
CA ILE A 15 -1.94 -13.90 -0.33
C ILE A 15 -2.81 -12.78 -0.89
N LEU A 16 -2.22 -11.72 -1.47
CA LEU A 16 -2.96 -10.56 -1.93
C LEU A 16 -2.22 -9.82 -3.03
N VAL A 17 -2.93 -9.54 -4.13
CA VAL A 17 -2.50 -8.53 -5.10
C VAL A 17 -3.05 -7.18 -4.66
N GLU A 18 -2.16 -6.28 -4.27
CA GLU A 18 -2.50 -4.95 -3.79
C GLU A 18 -2.25 -3.94 -4.91
N ASN A 19 -3.30 -3.24 -5.34
CA ASN A 19 -3.21 -2.04 -6.18
C ASN A 19 -3.40 -0.81 -5.30
N SER A 20 -2.49 0.15 -5.36
CA SER A 20 -2.58 1.38 -4.59
C SER A 20 -2.31 2.60 -5.46
N TYR A 21 -3.09 3.65 -5.21
CA TYR A 21 -2.91 4.96 -5.79
C TYR A 21 -2.50 5.93 -4.68
N ILE A 22 -1.35 6.58 -4.83
CA ILE A 22 -0.78 7.45 -3.80
C ILE A 22 -0.49 8.83 -4.43
N PRO A 23 -0.90 9.95 -3.79
CA PRO A 23 -0.68 11.27 -4.36
C PRO A 23 0.81 11.66 -4.36
N PHE A 24 1.34 11.91 -5.56
CA PHE A 24 2.73 12.35 -5.75
C PHE A 24 3.01 13.67 -5.03
N ALA A 25 2.10 14.64 -5.14
CA ALA A 25 2.27 15.97 -4.55
C ALA A 25 2.43 15.93 -3.02
N THR A 26 1.79 14.98 -2.34
CA THR A 26 1.89 14.82 -0.88
C THR A 26 3.12 14.02 -0.46
N PHE A 27 3.57 13.07 -1.29
CA PHE A 27 4.67 12.15 -0.97
C PHE A 27 5.73 12.12 -2.09
N PRO A 28 6.33 13.26 -2.47
CA PRO A 28 7.19 13.33 -3.66
C PRO A 28 8.48 12.49 -3.56
N TRP A 29 8.84 12.08 -2.35
CA TRP A 29 10.04 11.28 -2.06
C TRP A 29 9.75 9.80 -1.82
N LEU A 30 8.52 9.35 -2.07
CA LEU A 30 8.18 7.94 -1.95
C LEU A 30 9.03 7.11 -2.94
N SER A 31 9.86 6.23 -2.40
CA SER A 31 10.76 5.38 -3.17
C SER A 31 10.31 3.92 -3.20
N VAL A 32 10.93 3.12 -4.08
CA VAL A 32 10.74 1.66 -4.10
C VAL A 32 11.15 1.03 -2.77
N GLY A 33 12.25 1.46 -2.16
CA GLY A 33 12.69 0.93 -0.86
C GLY A 33 11.70 1.19 0.28
N ASN A 34 10.97 2.31 0.24
CA ASN A 34 9.88 2.55 1.19
C ASN A 34 8.70 1.60 0.92
N LEU A 35 8.45 1.26 -0.35
CA LEU A 35 7.37 0.38 -0.81
C LEU A 35 7.67 -1.11 -0.68
N GLU A 36 8.92 -1.52 -0.50
CA GLU A 36 9.26 -2.91 -0.12
C GLU A 36 8.87 -3.20 1.33
N GLN A 37 8.71 -2.15 2.13
CA GLN A 37 8.36 -2.22 3.54
C GLN A 37 6.89 -1.85 3.78
N SER A 38 6.57 -1.46 5.02
CA SER A 38 5.24 -1.03 5.42
C SER A 38 4.98 0.43 5.02
N LYS A 39 4.01 0.66 4.12
CA LYS A 39 3.56 2.01 3.73
C LYS A 39 3.09 2.83 4.94
N PHE A 40 2.38 2.18 5.87
CA PHE A 40 1.91 2.83 7.09
C PHE A 40 3.07 3.29 7.98
N ASN A 41 4.15 2.49 8.07
CA ASN A 41 5.34 2.90 8.79
C ASN A 41 6.05 4.08 8.12
N TYR A 42 6.18 4.07 6.79
CA TYR A 42 6.72 5.20 6.03
C TYR A 42 5.93 6.49 6.32
N PHE A 43 4.61 6.45 6.16
CA PHE A 43 3.77 7.63 6.40
C PHE A 43 3.87 8.13 7.86
N LYS A 44 3.91 7.23 8.83
CA LYS A 44 3.97 7.59 10.25
C LYS A 44 5.34 8.11 10.67
N LYS A 45 6.41 7.40 10.31
CA LYS A 45 7.75 7.64 10.84
C LYS A 45 8.54 8.64 10.02
N GLU A 46 8.46 8.54 8.69
CA GLU A 46 9.23 9.39 7.77
C GLU A 46 8.45 10.63 7.35
N CYS A 47 7.13 10.50 7.13
CA CYS A 47 6.30 11.66 6.75
C CYS A 47 5.62 12.35 7.94
N HIS A 48 5.73 11.81 9.16
CA HIS A 48 5.09 12.33 10.37
C HIS A 48 3.56 12.50 10.25
N ILE A 49 2.91 11.62 9.47
CA ILE A 49 1.46 11.60 9.30
C ILE A 49 0.83 10.57 10.22
N THR A 50 -0.16 10.99 10.98
CA THR A 50 -1.05 10.08 11.72
C THR A 50 -2.23 9.71 10.83
N ILE A 51 -2.38 8.42 10.55
CA ILE A 51 -3.56 7.90 9.87
C ILE A 51 -4.66 7.72 10.93
N ILE A 52 -5.72 8.51 10.80
CA ILE A 52 -6.83 8.53 11.77
C ILE A 52 -7.93 7.55 11.38
N GLU A 53 -8.22 7.43 10.08
CA GLU A 53 -9.33 6.61 9.57
C GLU A 53 -8.99 5.99 8.21
N SER A 54 -9.65 4.87 7.89
CA SER A 54 -9.67 4.26 6.57
C SER A 54 -11.06 3.71 6.28
N HIS A 55 -11.68 4.15 5.18
CA HIS A 55 -12.92 3.52 4.69
C HIS A 55 -12.59 2.30 3.83
N ARG A 56 -13.30 1.19 4.02
CA ARG A 56 -13.07 -0.06 3.28
C ARG A 56 -14.38 -0.76 2.99
N SER A 57 -14.50 -1.23 1.76
CA SER A 57 -15.65 -2.02 1.29
C SER A 57 -15.16 -3.37 0.81
N TYR A 58 -15.96 -4.41 1.04
CA TYR A 58 -15.67 -5.78 0.65
C TYR A 58 -16.81 -6.29 -0.22
N THR A 59 -16.45 -6.90 -1.34
CA THR A 59 -17.39 -7.58 -2.22
C THR A 59 -16.85 -8.98 -2.44
N PRO A 60 -17.59 -10.03 -2.04
CA PRO A 60 -17.22 -11.40 -2.39
C PRO A 60 -17.14 -11.55 -3.91
N GLY A 61 -16.06 -12.13 -4.40
CA GLY A 61 -15.87 -12.45 -5.80
C GLY A 61 -15.15 -13.78 -5.94
N ALA A 62 -15.38 -14.49 -7.04
CA ALA A 62 -14.47 -15.54 -7.44
C ALA A 62 -13.12 -14.89 -7.76
N GLY A 63 -12.00 -15.54 -7.40
CA GLY A 63 -10.68 -15.04 -7.78
C GLY A 63 -10.61 -14.84 -9.29
N ASP A 64 -9.97 -13.75 -9.72
CA ASP A 64 -9.65 -13.56 -11.14
C ASP A 64 -8.85 -14.80 -11.63
N PRO A 65 -9.16 -15.34 -12.82
CA PRO A 65 -8.53 -16.56 -13.34
C PRO A 65 -7.01 -16.43 -13.58
#